data_AF-X8CL31-F1
#
_entry.id   AF-X8CL31-F1
#
_cell.length_a   1.000
_cell.length_b   1.000
_cell.length_c   1.000
_cell.angle_alpha   90.00
_cell.angle_beta   90.00
_cell.angle_gamma   90.00
#
_symmetry.space_group_name_H-M   'P 1'
#
loop_
_entity.id
_entity.type
_entity.pdbx_description
1 polymer ?
#
loop_
_entity_poly.entity_id
_entity_poly.type
_entity_poly.pdbx_seq_one_letter_code
_entity_poly.pdbx_strand_id
1 'polypeptide(L)'
;MTTLSPVRASHSRRSARPSGDDRELAILATAERLLEERSLAEISVDDLAKGAGLSRPTFYFYFPSKDAVLLTLFERVIVEADSALESMVANPQRTQRPCGAPASTFSSKRSARTARCPSPPTPPAPTKMSASSGRASCKSGSPTPPR
;
A
#
# COMPACT_ATOMS: atom_id res chain seq x y z
N MET A 1 25.26 -47.64 21.77
CA MET A 1 24.74 -46.26 21.68
C MET A 1 24.52 -45.94 20.21
N THR A 2 23.27 -45.90 19.77
CA THR A 2 22.90 -45.78 18.35
C THR A 2 22.92 -44.31 17.95
N THR A 3 23.74 -43.96 16.95
CA THR A 3 23.76 -42.62 16.36
C THR A 3 22.59 -42.46 15.39
N LEU A 4 21.72 -41.49 15.64
CA LEU A 4 20.65 -41.13 14.71
C LEU A 4 21.23 -40.21 13.63
N SER A 5 21.29 -40.73 12.40
CA SER A 5 21.54 -39.94 11.19
C SER A 5 20.41 -38.92 10.99
N PRO A 6 20.71 -37.62 10.76
CA PRO A 6 19.69 -36.67 10.39
C PRO A 6 19.23 -36.94 8.96
N VAL A 7 17.92 -37.16 8.80
CA VAL A 7 17.24 -37.19 7.50
C VAL A 7 17.49 -35.84 6.84
N ARG A 8 18.26 -35.82 5.75
CA ARG A 8 18.39 -34.62 4.91
C ARG A 8 17.02 -34.33 4.33
N ALA A 9 16.36 -33.30 4.85
CA ALA A 9 15.17 -32.73 4.23
C ALA A 9 15.57 -32.20 2.85
N SER A 10 15.40 -33.03 1.82
CA SER A 10 15.42 -32.63 0.43
C SER A 10 14.12 -31.89 0.11
N HIS A 11 13.86 -30.78 0.80
CA HIS A 11 12.96 -29.77 0.28
C HIS A 11 13.70 -29.09 -0.86
N SER A 12 13.51 -29.71 -2.03
CA SER A 12 13.66 -29.13 -3.35
C SER A 12 13.63 -27.61 -3.26
N ARG A 13 14.81 -27.01 -3.39
CA ARG A 13 14.99 -25.64 -3.86
C ARG A 13 14.49 -25.55 -5.31
N ARG A 14 13.22 -25.89 -5.54
CA ARG A 14 12.49 -25.34 -6.68
C ARG A 14 12.41 -23.88 -6.33
N SER A 15 13.37 -23.10 -6.83
CA SER A 15 13.24 -21.65 -6.94
C SER A 15 11.79 -21.40 -7.33
N ALA A 16 11.05 -20.73 -6.46
CA ALA A 16 9.64 -20.48 -6.62
C ALA A 16 9.47 -19.91 -8.03
N ARG A 17 9.05 -20.77 -8.97
CA ARG A 17 8.65 -20.27 -10.28
C ARG A 17 7.53 -19.29 -9.94
N PRO A 18 7.59 -18.04 -10.42
CA PRO A 18 6.52 -17.09 -10.14
C PRO A 18 5.20 -17.79 -10.43
N SER A 19 4.33 -17.80 -9.43
CA SER A 19 3.01 -18.42 -9.52
C SER A 19 2.27 -17.79 -10.70
N GLY A 20 1.27 -18.49 -11.23
CA GLY A 20 0.39 -17.89 -12.25
C GLY A 20 -0.14 -16.53 -11.80
N ASP A 21 -0.50 -16.45 -10.52
CA ASP A 21 -1.00 -15.25 -9.86
C ASP A 21 0.03 -14.12 -9.81
N ASP A 22 1.32 -14.43 -9.58
CA ASP A 22 2.38 -13.41 -9.53
C ASP A 22 2.54 -12.72 -10.88
N ARG A 23 2.35 -13.45 -11.98
CA ARG A 23 2.41 -12.91 -13.34
C ARG A 23 1.18 -12.08 -13.66
N GLU A 24 0.01 -12.50 -13.21
CA GLU A 24 -1.22 -11.71 -13.35
C GLU A 24 -1.09 -10.38 -12.60
N LEU A 25 -0.62 -10.41 -11.36
CA LEU A 25 -0.32 -9.22 -10.57
C LEU A 25 0.72 -8.30 -11.25
N ALA A 26 1.75 -8.88 -11.86
CA ALA A 26 2.74 -8.10 -12.61
C ALA A 26 2.14 -7.38 -13.82
N ILE A 27 1.19 -8.00 -14.53
CA ILE A 27 0.45 -7.36 -15.63
C ILE A 27 -0.39 -6.21 -15.10
N LEU A 28 -1.12 -6.41 -14.00
CA LEU A 28 -1.99 -5.39 -13.40
C LEU A 28 -1.18 -4.19 -12.90
N ALA A 29 -0.07 -4.41 -12.19
CA ALA A 29 0.81 -3.35 -11.72
C ALA A 29 1.45 -2.55 -12.88
N THR A 30 1.79 -3.25 -13.98
CA THR A 30 2.30 -2.58 -15.18
C THR A 30 1.23 -1.71 -15.83
N ALA A 31 -0.01 -2.22 -15.92
CA ALA A 31 -1.13 -1.49 -16.50
C ALA A 31 -1.44 -0.22 -15.70
N GLU A 32 -1.45 -0.30 -14.38
CA GLU A 32 -1.62 0.84 -13.47
C GLU A 32 -0.56 1.92 -13.73
N ARG A 33 0.73 1.54 -13.76
CA ARG A 33 1.81 2.51 -14.04
C ARG A 33 1.68 3.17 -15.40
N LEU A 34 1.35 2.40 -16.45
CA LEU A 34 1.23 2.96 -17.80
C LEU A 34 0.02 3.90 -17.93
N LEU A 35 -1.04 3.65 -17.18
CA LEU A 35 -2.24 4.49 -17.11
C LEU A 35 -2.00 5.84 -16.43
N GLU A 36 -1.06 5.91 -15.48
CA GLU A 36 -0.65 7.18 -14.87
C GLU A 36 0.09 8.08 -15.86
N GLU A 37 0.80 7.49 -16.82
CA GLU A 37 1.67 8.20 -17.76
C GLU A 37 0.93 8.64 -19.05
N ARG A 38 0.00 7.82 -19.55
CA ARG A 38 -0.62 8.01 -20.88
C ARG A 38 -2.03 7.42 -20.99
N SER A 39 -2.75 7.84 -22.04
CA SER A 39 -4.12 7.39 -22.29
C SER A 39 -4.19 5.93 -22.74
N LEU A 40 -5.32 5.28 -22.48
CA LEU A 40 -5.57 3.89 -22.87
C LEU A 40 -5.46 3.59 -24.37
N ALA A 41 -5.77 4.58 -25.21
CA ALA A 41 -5.68 4.43 -26.65
C ALA A 41 -4.22 4.26 -27.10
N GLU A 42 -3.28 4.91 -26.40
CA GLU A 42 -1.84 4.89 -26.70
C GLU A 42 -1.13 3.66 -26.11
N ILE A 43 -1.75 2.96 -25.18
CA ILE A 43 -1.19 1.74 -24.58
C ILE A 43 -1.50 0.54 -25.48
N SER A 44 -0.42 -0.15 -25.88
CA SER A 44 -0.49 -1.38 -26.65
C SER A 44 -0.39 -2.62 -25.75
N VAL A 45 -0.88 -3.77 -26.24
CA VAL A 45 -0.70 -5.07 -25.56
C VAL A 45 0.78 -5.42 -25.43
N ASP A 46 1.60 -5.02 -26.39
CA ASP A 46 3.04 -5.28 -26.36
C ASP A 46 3.73 -4.50 -25.23
N ASP A 47 3.28 -3.28 -24.93
CA ASP A 47 3.82 -2.48 -23.82
C ASP A 47 3.48 -3.09 -22.46
N LEU A 48 2.24 -3.58 -22.31
CA LEU A 48 1.79 -4.28 -21.11
C LEU A 48 2.59 -5.58 -20.90
N ALA A 49 2.74 -6.39 -21.95
CA ALA A 49 3.51 -7.62 -21.89
C ALA A 49 4.99 -7.36 -21.54
N LYS A 50 5.61 -6.37 -22.20
CA LYS A 50 7.01 -6.00 -21.95
C LYS A 50 7.22 -5.48 -20.52
N GLY A 51 6.33 -4.62 -20.02
CA GLY A 51 6.44 -4.09 -18.66
C GLY A 51 6.27 -5.18 -17.59
N ALA A 52 5.46 -6.20 -17.86
CA ALA A 52 5.29 -7.36 -16.99
C ALA A 52 6.40 -8.43 -17.15
N GLY A 53 7.35 -8.24 -18.07
CA GLY A 53 8.40 -9.23 -18.36
C GLY A 53 7.89 -10.49 -19.07
N LEU A 54 6.79 -10.38 -19.81
CA LEU A 54 6.13 -11.48 -20.51
C LEU A 54 6.24 -11.33 -22.04
N SER A 55 6.07 -12.46 -22.73
CA SER A 55 5.90 -12.45 -24.19
C SER A 55 4.43 -12.16 -24.54
N ARG A 56 4.17 -11.59 -25.72
CA ARG A 56 2.80 -11.31 -26.19
C ARG A 56 1.89 -12.56 -26.19
N PRO A 57 2.31 -13.75 -26.64
CA PRO A 57 1.50 -14.96 -26.51
C PRO A 57 1.20 -15.34 -25.04
N THR A 58 2.16 -15.13 -24.15
CA THR A 58 1.97 -15.39 -22.71
C THR A 58 0.99 -14.40 -22.09
N PHE A 59 0.95 -13.15 -22.54
CA PHE A 59 -0.07 -12.19 -22.09
C PHE A 59 -1.49 -12.70 -22.37
N TYR A 60 -1.73 -13.17 -23.60
CA TYR A 60 -3.05 -13.66 -24.02
C TYR A 60 -3.51 -14.92 -23.29
N PHE A 61 -2.59 -15.64 -22.61
CA PHE A 61 -2.95 -16.75 -21.74
C PHE A 61 -3.67 -16.28 -20.46
N TYR A 62 -3.31 -15.09 -19.95
CA TYR A 62 -3.92 -14.52 -18.74
C TYR A 62 -5.12 -13.63 -19.08
N PHE A 63 -4.97 -12.77 -20.09
CA PHE A 63 -6.01 -11.79 -20.44
C PHE A 63 -6.36 -11.84 -21.93
N PRO A 64 -7.64 -11.97 -22.30
CA PRO A 64 -8.05 -12.04 -23.70
C PRO A 64 -7.86 -10.71 -24.44
N SER A 65 -7.90 -9.58 -23.73
CA SER A 65 -7.75 -8.23 -24.30
C SER A 65 -7.12 -7.27 -23.30
N LYS A 66 -6.65 -6.11 -23.77
CA LYS A 66 -6.21 -5.03 -22.86
C LYS A 66 -7.37 -4.48 -22.02
N ASP A 67 -8.59 -4.50 -22.57
CA ASP A 67 -9.77 -4.01 -21.85
C ASP A 67 -10.14 -4.94 -20.68
N ALA A 68 -9.91 -6.25 -20.82
CA ALA A 68 -10.09 -7.20 -19.73
C ALA A 68 -9.18 -6.90 -18.52
N VAL A 69 -7.95 -6.45 -18.78
CA VAL A 69 -7.01 -6.01 -17.72
C VAL A 69 -7.54 -4.79 -16.97
N LEU A 70 -8.24 -3.89 -17.68
CA LEU A 70 -8.81 -2.70 -17.06
C LEU A 70 -10.04 -3.01 -16.24
N LEU A 71 -10.90 -3.89 -16.75
CA LEU A 71 -12.07 -4.35 -16.00
C LEU A 71 -11.64 -4.97 -14.68
N THR A 72 -10.62 -5.84 -14.69
CA THR A 72 -10.09 -6.42 -13.45
C THR A 72 -9.43 -5.39 -12.54
N LEU A 73 -8.73 -4.37 -13.09
CA LEU A 73 -8.26 -3.25 -12.27
C LEU A 73 -9.40 -2.47 -11.62
N PHE A 74 -10.44 -2.13 -12.38
CA PHE A 74 -11.60 -1.40 -11.85
C PHE A 74 -12.34 -2.22 -10.79
N GLU A 75 -12.54 -3.51 -11.01
CA GLU A 75 -13.14 -4.41 -10.02
C GLU A 75 -12.36 -4.39 -8.71
N ARG A 76 -11.02 -4.41 -8.76
CA ARG A 76 -10.18 -4.34 -7.55
C ARG A 76 -10.32 -3.01 -6.82
N VAL A 77 -10.31 -1.89 -7.56
CA VAL A 77 -10.47 -0.56 -6.97
C VAL A 77 -11.86 -0.37 -6.36
N ILE A 78 -12.90 -0.89 -7.01
CA ILE A 78 -14.28 -0.84 -6.50
C ILE A 78 -14.38 -1.66 -5.21
N VAL A 79 -13.86 -2.89 -5.20
CA VAL A 79 -13.86 -3.75 -4.00
C VAL A 79 -13.09 -3.09 -2.85
N GLU A 80 -11.95 -2.45 -3.13
CA GLU A 80 -11.18 -1.72 -2.14
C GLU A 80 -11.96 -0.51 -1.60
N ALA A 81 -12.58 0.27 -2.48
CA ALA A 81 -13.39 1.43 -2.11
C ALA A 81 -14.62 1.03 -1.27
N ASP A 82 -15.31 -0.04 -1.65
CA ASP A 82 -16.45 -0.58 -0.91
C ASP A 82 -16.01 -1.06 0.48
N SER A 83 -14.90 -1.77 0.59
CA SER A 83 -14.37 -2.21 1.89
C SER A 83 -13.96 -1.04 2.79
N ALA A 84 -13.41 0.03 2.22
CA ALA A 84 -13.06 1.24 2.94
C ALA A 84 -14.33 1.96 3.44
N LEU A 85 -15.36 2.05 2.61
CA LEU A 85 -16.66 2.61 3.00
C LEU A 85 -17.32 1.78 4.11
N GLU A 86 -17.33 0.45 3.97
CA GLU A 86 -17.84 -0.45 4.99
C GLU A 86 -17.08 -0.29 6.31
N SER A 87 -15.76 -0.12 6.30
CA SER A 87 -14.98 0.11 7.52
C SER A 87 -15.36 1.41 8.24
N MET A 88 -15.79 2.43 7.49
CA MET A 88 -16.28 3.69 8.04
C MET A 88 -17.72 3.58 8.55
N VAL A 89 -18.57 2.82 7.86
CA VAL A 89 -19.98 2.58 8.23
C VAL A 89 -20.11 1.59 9.39
N ALA A 90 -19.26 0.56 9.43
CA ALA A 90 -19.20 -0.47 10.46
C ALA A 90 -18.57 0.03 11.77
N ASN A 91 -18.16 1.30 11.85
CA ASN A 91 -17.85 1.97 13.10
C ASN A 91 -19.01 2.91 13.54
N PRO A 92 -20.14 2.38 14.06
CA PRO A 92 -21.23 3.21 14.58
C PRO A 92 -20.89 3.91 15.92
N GLN A 93 -19.64 3.87 16.40
CA GLN A 93 -19.25 4.33 17.74
C GLN A 93 -18.83 5.81 17.85
N ARG A 94 -19.27 6.69 16.93
CA ARG A 94 -19.10 8.15 17.15
C ARG A 94 -20.37 8.98 17.12
N THR A 95 -21.54 8.37 16.94
CA THR A 95 -22.81 9.10 16.84
C THR A 95 -23.94 8.60 17.73
N GLN A 96 -23.73 7.59 18.58
CA GLN A 96 -24.64 7.37 19.72
C GLN A 96 -24.22 8.17 20.95
N ARG A 97 -24.19 9.51 20.81
CA ARG A 97 -24.70 10.32 21.91
C ARG A 97 -26.20 10.38 21.69
N PRO A 98 -27.05 9.85 22.58
CA PRO A 98 -28.47 10.17 22.52
C PRO A 98 -28.62 11.68 22.76
N CYS A 99 -28.74 12.43 21.67
CA CYS A 99 -29.34 13.75 21.69
C CYS A 99 -30.84 13.55 21.96
N GLY A 100 -31.24 13.68 23.22
CA GLY A 100 -32.63 13.92 23.60
C GLY A 100 -33.22 12.92 24.59
N ALA A 101 -33.06 13.19 25.90
CA ALA A 101 -34.18 13.60 26.76
C ALA A 101 -33.69 13.92 28.18
N PRO A 102 -34.29 14.94 28.85
CA PRO A 102 -33.84 15.44 30.13
C PRO A 102 -34.49 14.70 31.29
N ALA A 103 -33.71 13.95 32.08
CA ALA A 103 -34.17 13.45 33.37
C ALA A 103 -33.00 13.35 34.35
N SER A 104 -32.64 14.48 34.96
CA SER A 104 -32.47 14.50 36.41
C SER A 104 -32.55 15.94 36.90
N THR A 105 -33.68 16.20 37.54
CA THR A 105 -33.75 16.80 38.86
C THR A 105 -32.91 18.06 39.05
N PHE A 106 -33.62 19.19 38.96
CA PHE A 106 -33.49 20.32 39.85
C PHE A 106 -32.56 20.04 41.06
N SER A 107 -31.29 20.39 40.93
CA SER A 107 -30.43 20.63 42.09
C SER A 107 -30.21 22.12 42.17
N SER A 108 -31.11 22.74 42.92
CA SER A 108 -30.91 24.04 43.53
C SER A 108 -29.57 24.05 44.25
N LYS A 109 -28.63 24.86 43.75
CA LYS A 109 -27.90 25.86 44.53
C LYS A 109 -27.08 26.77 43.60
N ARG A 110 -27.66 27.94 43.39
CA ARG A 110 -27.03 29.25 43.20
C ARG A 110 -25.63 29.33 43.83
N SER A 111 -24.60 29.63 43.03
CA SER A 111 -23.85 30.88 43.17
C SER A 111 -22.81 31.05 42.07
N ALA A 112 -22.83 32.27 41.55
CA ALA A 112 -21.96 32.87 40.56
C ALA A 112 -20.46 32.59 40.76
N ARG A 113 -19.75 32.36 39.64
CA ARG A 113 -18.62 33.22 39.30
C ARG A 113 -18.21 33.10 37.83
N THR A 114 -18.07 34.29 37.26
CA THR A 114 -17.45 34.67 36.01
C THR A 114 -16.04 34.09 35.82
N ALA A 115 -15.74 33.62 34.62
CA ALA A 115 -14.43 33.73 33.94
C ALA A 115 -14.56 33.05 32.56
N ARG A 116 -14.81 33.79 31.48
CA ARG A 116 -13.80 34.44 30.62
C ARG A 116 -12.84 33.43 29.99
N CYS A 117 -13.13 33.04 28.75
CA CYS A 117 -12.17 32.40 27.86
C CYS A 117 -11.01 33.37 27.57
N PRO A 118 -9.78 32.84 27.44
CA PRO A 118 -8.83 33.39 26.48
C PRO A 118 -8.37 32.31 25.49
N SER A 119 -8.29 32.72 24.22
CA SER A 119 -7.72 32.00 23.08
C SER A 119 -6.19 32.21 23.03
N PRO A 120 -5.43 31.64 22.06
CA PRO A 120 -4.20 30.86 22.28
C PRO A 120 -2.90 31.65 22.01
N PRO A 121 -1.73 30.99 22.09
CA PRO A 121 -0.75 31.20 21.03
C PRO A 121 -0.14 29.91 20.45
N THR A 122 -0.06 29.89 19.13
CA THR A 122 0.68 28.94 18.28
C THR A 122 2.20 29.09 18.44
N PRO A 123 2.97 28.00 18.56
CA PRO A 123 4.43 28.03 18.43
C PRO A 123 4.89 27.97 16.96
N PRO A 124 6.04 28.59 16.62
CA PRO A 124 6.56 28.71 15.25
C PRO A 124 7.22 27.43 14.71
N ALA A 125 7.22 27.31 13.38
CA ALA A 125 7.84 26.24 12.60
C ALA A 125 9.38 26.18 12.79
N PRO A 126 10.00 24.98 12.81
CA PRO A 126 11.45 24.86 12.73
C PRO A 126 11.95 25.14 11.31
N THR A 127 12.77 26.17 11.22
CA THR A 127 13.63 26.60 10.12
C THR A 127 14.48 25.45 9.55
N LYS A 128 14.56 25.39 8.22
CA LYS A 128 15.48 24.54 7.46
C LYS A 128 16.93 24.84 7.82
N MET A 129 17.65 23.89 8.40
CA MET A 129 19.12 23.88 8.40
C MET A 129 19.61 23.07 7.20
N SER A 130 20.09 23.81 6.20
CA SER A 130 20.99 23.31 5.18
C SER A 130 22.33 22.97 5.85
N ALA A 131 22.75 21.71 5.77
CA ALA A 131 24.09 21.28 6.15
C ALA A 131 24.75 20.62 4.94
N SER A 132 25.44 21.46 4.18
CA SER A 132 26.46 21.10 3.21
C SER A 132 27.74 20.66 3.93
N SER A 133 28.12 19.40 3.83
CA SER A 133 29.50 18.84 3.85
C SER A 133 29.33 17.33 3.95
N GLY A 134 30.11 16.45 3.34
CA GLY A 134 31.37 16.54 2.63
C GLY A 134 31.78 15.10 2.32
N ARG A 135 32.50 14.95 1.21
CA ARG A 135 33.20 13.74 0.70
C ARG A 135 33.49 12.63 1.72
N ALA A 136 33.20 11.39 1.32
CA ALA A 136 34.10 10.26 1.57
C ALA A 136 33.89 9.18 0.50
N SER A 137 34.89 9.11 -0.40
CA SER A 137 35.06 8.07 -1.39
C SER A 137 35.75 6.88 -0.73
N CYS A 138 35.13 5.71 -0.72
CA CYS A 138 35.79 4.44 -0.41
C CYS A 138 35.36 3.42 -1.48
N LYS A 139 36.15 3.36 -2.57
CA LYS A 139 36.19 2.20 -3.46
C LYS A 139 36.83 1.05 -2.69
N SER A 140 36.04 0.06 -2.27
CA SER A 140 36.56 -1.24 -1.85
C SER A 140 36.53 -2.18 -3.05
N GLY A 141 37.64 -2.21 -3.79
CA GLY A 141 37.92 -3.27 -4.76
C GLY A 141 38.33 -4.53 -4.01
N SER A 142 37.61 -5.63 -4.23
CA SER A 142 38.02 -6.97 -3.79
C SER A 142 38.98 -7.57 -4.83
N PRO A 143 40.17 -8.05 -4.43
CA PRO A 143 41.13 -8.65 -5.33
C PRO A 143 40.82 -10.14 -5.60
N THR A 144 40.82 -10.50 -6.88
CA THR A 144 40.91 -11.86 -7.40
C THR A 144 42.32 -12.44 -7.15
N PRO A 145 42.47 -13.63 -6.58
CA PRO A 145 43.74 -14.36 -6.62
C PRO A 145 43.84 -15.25 -7.87
N PRO A 146 45.05 -15.44 -8.45
CA PRO A 146 45.24 -16.20 -9.69
C PRO A 146 45.55 -17.70 -9.50
N ARG A 147 45.12 -18.45 -10.52
CA ARG A 147 45.50 -19.79 -11.03
C ARG A 147 45.34 -21.02 -10.13
#